data_AF-A0A5S9MFS2-F1
#
_entry.id   AF-A0A5S9MFS2-F1
#
_cell.length_a   1.000
_cell.length_b   1.000
_cell.length_c   1.000
_cell.angle_alpha   90.00
_cell.angle_beta   90.00
_cell.angle_gamma   90.00
#
_symmetry.space_group_name_H-M   'P 1'
#
loop_
_entity.id
_entity.type
_entity.pdbx_description
1 polymer ?
#
loop_
_entity_poly.entity_id
_entity_poly.type
_entity_poly.pdbx_seq_one_letter_code
_entity_poly.pdbx_strand_id
1 'polypeptide(L)'
;MVFISGDQKKTNEDGRVWLDRFFIDERFQGRGLGKKMLDALIRHLTIIYKCNKIYLSIYEENKPAKNLYLKFGFQFNGELDFNGEKVM
;
A
#
# COMPACT_ATOMS: atom_id res chain seq x y z
N MET A 1 -8.97 9.38 -2.53
CA MET A 1 -9.67 8.23 -3.16
C MET A 1 -8.69 7.07 -3.12
N VAL A 2 -9.08 5.93 -2.53
CA VAL A 2 -8.25 4.73 -2.51
C VAL A 2 -8.71 3.87 -3.67
N PHE A 3 -7.85 3.62 -4.65
CA PHE A 3 -8.09 2.59 -5.65
C PHE A 3 -7.22 1.40 -5.28
N ILE A 4 -7.87 0.31 -4.90
CA ILE A 4 -7.23 -0.99 -4.82
C ILE A 4 -7.27 -1.51 -6.25
N SER A 5 -6.15 -1.44 -6.97
CA SER A 5 -6.02 -2.22 -8.20
C SER A 5 -5.81 -3.67 -7.80
N GLY A 6 -6.91 -4.35 -7.43
CA GLY A 6 -6.99 -5.78 -7.67
C GLY A 6 -7.33 -5.91 -9.13
N ASP A 7 -6.33 -5.75 -10.02
CA ASP A 7 -6.54 -6.10 -11.41
C ASP A 7 -6.86 -7.59 -11.41
N GLN A 8 -8.14 -7.95 -11.55
CA GLN A 8 -8.58 -9.33 -11.69
C GLN A 8 -7.98 -9.97 -12.96
N LYS A 9 -7.29 -9.18 -13.81
CA LYS A 9 -6.48 -9.65 -14.93
C LYS A 9 -4.97 -9.69 -14.69
N LYS A 10 -4.49 -9.26 -13.53
CA LYS A 10 -3.14 -9.51 -13.05
C LYS A 10 -3.18 -9.83 -11.56
N THR A 11 -3.62 -11.04 -11.23
CA THR A 11 -2.69 -11.83 -10.41
C THR A 11 -1.37 -11.79 -11.16
N ASN A 12 -0.41 -10.95 -10.74
CA ASN A 12 1.00 -11.24 -11.03
C ASN A 12 1.14 -12.74 -10.75
N GLU A 13 1.85 -13.47 -11.60
CA GLU A 13 1.85 -14.95 -11.67
C GLU A 13 2.08 -15.66 -10.31
N ASP A 14 2.47 -14.90 -9.28
CA ASP A 14 2.70 -15.24 -7.88
C ASP A 14 1.51 -15.05 -6.89
N GLY A 15 0.36 -14.48 -7.28
CA GLY A 15 -0.79 -14.26 -6.37
C GLY A 15 -0.62 -13.13 -5.33
N ARG A 16 0.22 -12.13 -5.61
CA ARG A 16 0.47 -10.99 -4.71
C ARG A 16 -0.70 -10.01 -4.68
N VAL A 17 -1.06 -9.53 -3.47
CA VAL A 17 -2.05 -8.47 -3.27
C VAL A 17 -1.35 -7.12 -3.21
N TRP A 18 -1.70 -6.20 -4.12
CA TRP A 18 -1.07 -4.89 -4.22
C TRP A 18 -1.99 -3.75 -3.75
N LEU A 19 -1.43 -2.84 -2.96
CA LEU A 19 -2.02 -1.55 -2.64
C LEU A 19 -1.48 -0.50 -3.59
N ASP A 20 -2.22 -0.24 -4.67
CA ASP A 20 -1.73 0.57 -5.80
C ASP A 20 -1.92 2.08 -5.58
N ARG A 21 -3.08 2.51 -5.07
CA ARG A 21 -3.39 3.94 -4.91
C ARG A 21 -4.05 4.22 -3.57
N PHE A 22 -3.31 4.88 -2.68
CA PHE A 22 -3.79 5.30 -1.37
C PHE A 22 -3.57 6.80 -1.17
N PHE A 23 -4.67 7.57 -1.21
CA PHE A 23 -4.61 9.03 -1.09
C PHE A 23 -5.64 9.55 -0.09
N ILE A 24 -5.16 10.38 0.84
CA ILE A 24 -5.98 11.26 1.66
C ILE A 24 -6.05 12.61 0.96
N ASP A 25 -7.27 13.09 0.73
CA ASP A 25 -7.50 14.43 0.20
C ASP A 25 -6.76 15.46 1.05
N GLU A 26 -6.06 16.37 0.38
CA GLU A 26 -5.15 17.36 1.00
C GLU A 26 -5.82 18.12 2.15
N ARG A 27 -7.10 18.48 1.99
CA ARG A 27 -7.88 19.22 3.00
C ARG A 27 -8.00 18.48 4.33
N PHE A 28 -7.78 17.17 4.31
CA PHE A 28 -7.92 16.26 5.44
C PHE A 28 -6.60 15.60 5.87
N GLN A 29 -5.47 15.96 5.25
CA GLN A 29 -4.15 15.48 5.66
C GLN A 29 -3.74 16.05 7.02
N GLY A 30 -2.72 15.44 7.66
CA GLY A 30 -2.25 15.86 9.00
C GLY A 30 -3.16 15.51 10.18
N ARG A 31 -4.37 14.99 9.94
CA ARG A 31 -5.37 14.66 10.98
C ARG A 31 -5.35 13.20 11.45
N GLY A 32 -4.33 12.43 11.07
CA GLY A 32 -4.22 11.00 11.38
C GLY A 32 -5.19 10.09 10.61
N LEU A 33 -5.90 10.61 9.61
CA LEU A 33 -6.85 9.82 8.80
C LEU A 33 -6.17 8.75 7.96
N GLY A 34 -4.97 9.02 7.43
CA GLY A 34 -4.17 8.02 6.70
C GLY A 34 -3.91 6.76 7.53
N LYS A 35 -3.56 6.93 8.81
CA LYS A 35 -3.40 5.81 9.74
C LYS A 35 -4.71 5.03 9.90
N LYS A 36 -5.81 5.71 10.25
CA LYS A 36 -7.10 5.06 10.49
C LYS A 36 -7.62 4.30 9.25
N MET A 37 -7.47 4.90 8.07
CA MET A 37 -7.91 4.28 6.82
C MET A 37 -7.03 3.10 6.42
N LEU A 38 -5.69 3.23 6.52
CA LEU A 38 -4.78 2.15 6.17
C LEU A 38 -4.99 0.92 7.07
N ASP A 39 -5.21 1.13 8.36
CA ASP A 39 -5.52 0.08 9.34
C ASP A 39 -6.81 -0.69 8.98
N ALA A 40 -7.88 0.03 8.67
CA ALA A 40 -9.13 -0.57 8.21
C ALA A 40 -8.96 -1.31 6.87
N LEU A 41 -8.19 -0.73 5.96
CA LEU A 41 -7.94 -1.29 4.63
C LEU A 41 -7.15 -2.60 4.69
N ILE A 42 -6.07 -2.66 5.46
CA ILE A 42 -5.26 -3.88 5.63
C ILE A 42 -6.14 -5.02 6.16
N ARG A 43 -6.92 -4.77 7.23
CA ARG A 43 -7.85 -5.78 7.75
C ARG A 43 -8.82 -6.27 6.68
N HIS A 44 -9.42 -5.33 5.94
CA HIS A 44 -10.36 -5.68 4.88
C HIS A 44 -9.72 -6.54 3.78
N LEU A 45 -8.52 -6.16 3.32
CA LEU A 45 -7.77 -6.90 2.30
C LEU A 45 -7.40 -8.31 2.76
N THR A 46 -6.93 -8.47 4.01
CA THR A 46 -6.58 -9.80 4.55
C THR A 46 -7.78 -10.74 4.62
N ILE A 47 -8.98 -10.22 4.88
CA ILE A 47 -10.22 -11.02 4.93
C ILE A 47 -10.66 -11.44 3.54
N ILE A 48 -10.72 -10.48 2.59
CA ILE A 48 -11.25 -10.74 1.24
C ILE A 48 -10.31 -11.64 0.43
N TYR A 49 -9.00 -11.36 0.47
CA TYR A 49 -8.02 -12.08 -0.33
C TYR A 49 -7.38 -13.26 0.41
N LYS A 50 -7.72 -13.47 1.69
CA LYS A 50 -7.13 -14.51 2.55
C LYS A 50 -5.59 -14.51 2.49
N CYS A 51 -5.00 -13.31 2.45
CA CYS A 51 -3.56 -13.12 2.34
C CYS A 51 -2.95 -12.70 3.68
N ASN A 52 -1.66 -13.00 3.84
CA ASN A 52 -0.84 -12.54 4.97
C ASN A 52 0.24 -11.52 4.54
N LYS A 53 0.29 -11.18 3.26
CA LYS A 53 1.23 -10.22 2.67
C LYS A 53 0.48 -9.26 1.76
N ILE A 54 0.80 -7.98 1.89
CA ILE A 54 0.31 -6.89 1.05
C ILE A 54 1.55 -6.13 0.58
N TYR A 55 1.59 -5.81 -0.70
CA TYR A 55 2.72 -5.16 -1.34
C TYR A 55 2.33 -3.76 -1.77
N LEU A 56 3.29 -2.85 -1.73
CA LEU A 56 3.16 -1.51 -2.29
C LEU A 56 4.52 -1.03 -2.79
N SER A 57 4.52 -0.11 -3.73
CA SER A 57 5.74 0.61 -4.14
C SER A 57 5.64 2.09 -3.75
N ILE A 58 6.80 2.69 -3.46
CA ILE A 58 6.91 4.12 -3.20
C ILE A 58 8.18 4.70 -3.81
N TYR A 59 8.09 5.98 -4.20
CA TYR A 59 9.26 6.86 -4.29
C TYR A 59 9.83 7.09 -2.89
N GLU A 60 11.14 6.88 -2.71
CA GLU A 60 11.80 7.02 -1.41
C GLU A 60 11.75 8.46 -0.87
N GLU A 61 11.63 9.43 -1.78
CA GLU A 61 11.49 10.85 -1.54
C GLU A 61 10.16 11.19 -0.85
N ASN A 62 9.15 10.31 -0.96
CA ASN A 62 7.86 10.46 -0.30
C ASN A 62 7.95 10.08 1.19
N LYS A 63 8.67 10.92 1.95
CA LYS A 63 8.92 10.75 3.40
C LYS A 63 7.62 10.56 4.21
N PRO A 64 6.51 11.28 3.95
CA PRO A 64 5.25 11.04 4.67
C PRO A 64 4.70 9.63 4.48
N ALA A 65 4.67 9.13 3.24
CA ALA A 65 4.20 7.78 2.93
C ALA A 65 5.14 6.72 3.50
N LYS A 66 6.46 6.86 3.29
CA LYS A 66 7.49 5.99 3.86
C LYS A 66 7.33 5.83 5.37
N ASN A 67 7.22 6.95 6.09
CA ASN A 67 7.05 6.94 7.55
C ASN A 67 5.73 6.33 8.00
N LEU A 68 4.66 6.50 7.23
CA LEU A 68 3.37 5.85 7.51
C LEU A 68 3.51 4.34 7.38
N TYR A 69 3.99 3.84 6.23
CA TYR A 69 4.07 2.41 5.95
C TYR A 69 5.05 1.69 6.89
N LEU A 70 6.21 2.28 7.19
CA LEU A 70 7.13 1.73 8.19
C LEU A 70 6.48 1.58 9.58
N LYS A 71 5.67 2.56 10.01
CA LYS A 71 4.91 2.47 11.28
C LYS A 71 3.84 1.38 11.29
N PHE A 72 3.39 0.97 10.11
CA PHE A 72 2.45 -0.14 9.92
C PHE A 72 3.14 -1.50 9.76
N GLY A 73 4.48 -1.54 9.81
CA GLY A 73 5.25 -2.78 9.74
C GLY A 73 5.61 -3.21 8.31
N PHE A 74 5.35 -2.38 7.29
CA PHE A 74 5.89 -2.62 5.96
C PHE A 74 7.42 -2.51 5.97
N GLN A 75 8.09 -3.30 5.15
CA GLN A 75 9.55 -3.37 5.09
C GLN A 75 9.98 -3.48 3.63
N PHE A 76 11.00 -2.71 3.23
CA PHE A 76 11.55 -2.85 1.89
C PHE A 76 12.02 -4.29 1.65
N ASN A 77 11.57 -4.89 0.55
CA ASN A 77 11.91 -6.27 0.21
C ASN A 77 13.11 -6.39 -0.75
N GLY A 78 13.67 -5.25 -1.20
CA GLY A 78 14.80 -5.17 -2.13
C GLY A 78 14.41 -5.16 -3.61
N GLU A 79 13.13 -5.34 -3.94
CA GLU A 79 12.62 -5.26 -5.31
C GLU A 79 12.34 -3.81 -5.72
N LEU A 80 12.35 -3.58 -7.04
CA LEU A 80 11.85 -2.36 -7.68
C LEU A 80 10.66 -2.72 -8.56
N ASP A 81 9.67 -1.83 -8.64
CA ASP A 81 8.58 -1.98 -9.60
C ASP A 81 9.00 -1.55 -11.02
N PHE A 82 8.07 -1.62 -11.96
CA PHE A 82 8.31 -1.27 -13.37
C PHE A 82 8.64 0.21 -13.61
N ASN A 83 8.35 1.07 -12.63
CA ASN A 83 8.67 2.50 -12.64
C ASN A 83 9.97 2.83 -11.88
N GLY A 84 10.63 1.83 -11.29
CA GLY A 84 11.81 2.02 -10.45
C GLY A 84 11.49 2.45 -9.01
N GLU A 85 10.23 2.33 -8.58
CA GLU A 85 9.82 2.60 -7.19
C GLU A 85 10.19 1.43 -6.28
N LYS A 86 10.53 1.71 -5.02
CA LYS A 86 10.96 0.67 -4.06
C LYS A 86 9.75 -0.07 -3.51
N VAL A 87 9.78 -1.40 -3.59
CA VAL A 87 8.70 -2.25 -3.08
C VAL A 87 8.87 -2.51 -1.58
N MET A 88 7.75 -2.48 -0.85
CA MET A 88 7.61 -2.80 0.57
C MET A 88 6.58 -3.90 0.82
#